data_AF-A0A834ML12-F1
#
_entry.id   AF-A0A834ML12-F1
#
_cell.length_a   1.000
_cell.length_b   1.000
_cell.length_c   1.000
_cell.angle_alpha   90.00
_cell.angle_beta   90.00
_cell.angle_gamma   90.00
#
_symmetry.space_group_name_H-M   'P 1'
#
loop_
_entity.id
_entity.type
_entity.pdbx_description
1 polymer ?
#
loop_
_entity_poly.entity_id
_entity_poly.type
_entity_poly.pdbx_seq_one_letter_code
_entity_poly.pdbx_strand_id
1 'polypeptide(L)'
;MLSRSVLLYESNVYFKFVTPNQVKRLQVFQNKLLRRILNAPWFVRNNQIHRETDTLEIKHFISQSFHKQQLSSSFAENALVRELIDILGA
;
A
#
# COMPACT_ATOMS: atom_id res chain seq x y z
N MET A 1 -7.65 19.88 -0.81
CA MET A 1 -6.38 19.11 -0.89
C MET A 1 -6.05 18.34 0.39
N LEU A 2 -6.44 18.79 1.59
CA LEU A 2 -6.13 18.12 2.86
C LEU A 2 -6.77 16.73 3.03
N SER A 3 -7.92 16.47 2.41
CA SER A 3 -8.62 15.18 2.50
C SER A 3 -7.81 14.00 1.96
N ARG A 4 -7.09 14.16 0.84
CA ARG A 4 -6.26 13.10 0.27
C ARG A 4 -5.07 12.76 1.16
N SER A 5 -4.42 13.76 1.76
CA SER A 5 -3.28 13.56 2.64
C SER A 5 -3.68 12.84 3.93
N VAL A 6 -4.81 13.21 4.54
CA VAL A 6 -5.35 12.53 5.73
C VAL A 6 -5.72 11.09 5.40
N LEU A 7 -6.43 10.83 4.31
CA LEU A 7 -6.78 9.47 3.90
C LEU A 7 -5.55 8.59 3.64
N LEU A 8 -4.50 9.16 3.03
CA LEU A 8 -3.26 8.45 2.80
C LEU A 8 -2.54 8.14 4.11
N TYR A 9 -2.53 9.07 5.07
CA TYR A 9 -1.98 8.85 6.41
C TYR A 9 -2.74 7.76 7.17
N GLU A 10 -4.06 7.85 7.25
CA GLU A 10 -4.92 6.86 7.92
C GLU A 10 -4.76 5.46 7.30
N SER A 11 -4.74 5.37 5.97
CA SER A 11 -4.50 4.09 5.29
C SER A 11 -3.13 3.50 5.60
N ASN A 12 -2.09 4.33 5.75
CA ASN A 12 -0.73 3.89 6.05
C ASN A 12 -0.58 3.36 7.47
N VAL A 13 -1.19 4.06 8.44
CA VAL A 13 -1.28 3.60 9.83
C VAL A 13 -1.93 2.22 9.85
N TYR A 14 -3.06 2.04 9.15
CA TYR A 14 -3.70 0.74 9.01
C TYR A 14 -2.78 -0.32 8.41
N PHE A 15 -2.09 -0.04 7.29
CA PHE A 15 -1.19 -1.00 6.63
C PHE A 15 0.02 -1.39 7.49
N LYS A 16 0.51 -0.49 8.36
CA LYS A 16 1.60 -0.78 9.32
C LYS A 16 1.21 -1.83 10.37
N PHE A 17 -0.07 -1.90 10.73
CA PHE A 17 -0.59 -2.85 11.74
C PHE A 17 -1.21 -4.12 11.14
N VAL A 18 -1.15 -4.29 9.81
CA VAL A 18 -1.70 -5.49 9.16
C VAL A 18 -0.87 -6.72 9.52
N THR A 19 -1.54 -7.74 10.08
CA THR A 19 -0.91 -9.04 10.36
C THR A 19 -0.67 -9.83 9.07
N PRO A 20 0.36 -10.71 9.02
CA PRO A 20 0.68 -11.49 7.82
C PRO A 20 -0.47 -12.37 7.33
N ASN A 21 -1.34 -12.82 8.24
CA ASN A 21 -2.52 -13.60 7.90
C ASN A 21 -3.55 -12.78 7.09
N GLN A 22 -3.75 -11.51 7.46
CA GLN A 22 -4.67 -10.62 6.73
C GLN A 22 -4.11 -10.28 5.34
N VAL A 23 -2.80 -10.06 5.21
CA VAL A 23 -2.15 -9.90 3.89
C VAL A 23 -2.41 -11.13 3.01
N LYS A 24 -2.26 -12.33 3.56
CA LYS A 24 -2.51 -13.58 2.82
C LYS A 24 -3.97 -13.69 2.36
N ARG A 25 -4.92 -13.33 3.22
CA ARG A 25 -6.35 -13.32 2.86
C ARG A 25 -6.65 -12.32 1.75
N LEU A 26 -6.09 -11.12 1.82
CA LEU A 26 -6.19 -10.11 0.77
C LEU A 26 -5.58 -10.62 -0.53
N GLN A 27 -4.42 -11.29 -0.50
CA GLN A 27 -3.78 -11.86 -1.69
C GLN A 27 -4.68 -12.91 -2.36
N VAL A 28 -5.32 -13.78 -1.57
CA VAL A 28 -6.28 -14.77 -2.08
C VAL A 28 -7.49 -14.07 -2.71
N PHE A 29 -7.99 -13.00 -2.08
CA PHE A 29 -9.10 -12.22 -2.62
C PHE A 29 -8.75 -11.56 -3.96
N GLN A 30 -7.59 -10.89 -4.04
CA GLN A 30 -7.08 -10.32 -5.29
C GLN A 30 -6.94 -11.40 -6.38
N ASN A 31 -6.33 -12.55 -6.07
CA ASN A 31 -6.16 -13.63 -7.03
C ASN A 31 -7.53 -14.14 -7.56
N LYS A 32 -8.55 -14.22 -6.70
CA LYS A 32 -9.91 -14.60 -7.13
C LYS A 32 -10.55 -13.54 -8.02
N LEU A 33 -10.39 -12.26 -7.68
CA LEU A 33 -10.92 -11.16 -8.49
C LEU A 33 -10.27 -11.12 -9.87
N LEU A 34 -8.94 -11.21 -9.95
CA LEU A 34 -8.21 -11.24 -11.22
C LEU A 34 -8.68 -12.39 -12.11
N ARG A 35 -8.83 -13.59 -11.53
CA ARG A 35 -9.38 -14.75 -12.25
C ARG A 35 -10.79 -14.53 -12.77
N ARG A 36 -11.64 -13.86 -11.99
CA ARG A 36 -13.01 -13.54 -12.39
C ARG A 36 -13.05 -12.50 -13.52
N ILE A 37 -12.22 -11.45 -13.44
CA ILE A 37 -12.18 -10.38 -14.43
C ILE A 37 -11.69 -10.91 -15.79
N LEU A 38 -10.65 -11.75 -15.76
CA LEU A 38 -10.04 -12.32 -16.97
C LEU A 38 -10.74 -13.59 -17.46
N ASN A 39 -11.80 -14.04 -16.77
CA ASN A 39 -12.41 -15.35 -16.99
C ASN A 39 -11.38 -16.49 -17.11
N ALA A 40 -10.33 -16.43 -16.29
CA ALA A 40 -9.18 -17.31 -16.42
C ALA A 40 -9.53 -18.74 -15.92
N PRO A 41 -9.28 -19.78 -16.72
CA PRO A 41 -9.57 -21.15 -16.31
C PRO A 41 -8.67 -21.62 -15.16
N TRP A 42 -9.09 -22.67 -14.46
CA TRP A 42 -8.44 -23.14 -13.23
C TRP A 42 -6.98 -23.57 -13.43
N PHE A 43 -6.61 -24.02 -14.63
CA PHE A 43 -5.25 -24.49 -14.95
C PHE A 43 -4.23 -23.35 -15.12
N VAL A 44 -4.68 -22.10 -15.25
CA VAL A 44 -3.77 -20.94 -15.36
C VAL A 44 -3.11 -20.69 -14.00
N ARG A 45 -1.77 -20.62 -13.98
CA ARG A 45 -1.03 -20.31 -12.75
C ARG A 45 -1.20 -18.84 -12.37
N ASN A 46 -1.30 -18.54 -11.07
CA ASN A 46 -1.42 -17.16 -10.59
C ASN A 46 -0.26 -16.27 -11.07
N ASN A 47 0.96 -16.80 -11.16
CA ASN A 47 2.12 -16.05 -11.68
C ASN A 47 1.93 -15.62 -13.15
N GLN A 48 1.25 -16.42 -13.95
CA GLN A 48 0.97 -16.08 -15.35
C GLN A 48 -0.05 -14.94 -15.42
N ILE A 49 -1.11 -15.01 -14.61
CA ILE A 49 -2.14 -13.97 -14.51
C ILE A 49 -1.51 -12.62 -14.11
N HIS A 50 -0.63 -12.62 -13.11
CA HIS A 50 0.05 -11.40 -12.66
C HIS A 50 0.99 -10.83 -13.71
N ARG A 51 1.67 -11.68 -14.50
CA ARG A 51 2.50 -11.24 -15.63
C ARG A 51 1.67 -10.65 -16.77
N GLU A 52 0.55 -11.25 -17.11
CA GLU A 52 -0.31 -10.78 -18.20
C GLU A 52 -1.08 -9.51 -17.85
N THR A 53 -1.37 -9.29 -16.57
CA THR A 53 -2.09 -8.10 -16.08
C THR A 53 -1.13 -6.99 -15.60
N ASP A 54 0.19 -7.21 -15.67
CA ASP A 54 1.22 -6.36 -15.07
C ASP A 54 0.89 -5.91 -13.63
N THR A 55 0.21 -6.78 -12.87
CA THR A 55 -0.34 -6.44 -11.55
C THR A 55 0.61 -6.89 -10.45
N LEU A 56 0.89 -5.99 -9.51
CA LEU A 56 1.69 -6.28 -8.33
C LEU A 56 0.89 -7.12 -7.32
N GLU A 57 1.56 -8.10 -6.72
CA GLU A 57 1.03 -8.77 -5.53
C GLU A 57 0.87 -7.77 -4.38
N ILE A 58 -0.14 -7.98 -3.53
CA ILE A 58 -0.48 -7.06 -2.43
C ILE A 58 0.71 -6.85 -1.49
N LYS A 59 1.50 -7.89 -1.23
CA LYS A 59 2.69 -7.77 -0.39
C LYS A 59 3.70 -6.77 -0.97
N HIS A 60 3.98 -6.88 -2.26
CA HIS A 60 4.89 -5.97 -2.96
C HIS A 60 4.31 -4.57 -3.07
N PHE A 61 3.01 -4.46 -3.34
CA PHE A 61 2.30 -3.19 -3.38
C PHE A 61 2.37 -2.43 -2.05
N ILE A 62 2.13 -3.11 -0.92
CA ILE A 62 2.19 -2.50 0.41
C ILE A 62 3.62 -2.01 0.70
N SER A 63 4.64 -2.83 0.40
CA SER A 63 6.05 -2.46 0.63
C SER A 63 6.48 -1.27 -0.23
N GLN A 64 6.11 -1.24 -1.52
CA GLN A 64 6.42 -0.12 -2.41
C GLN A 64 5.68 1.16 -2.00
N SER A 65 4.41 1.04 -1.63
CA SER A 65 3.59 2.17 -1.16
C SER A 65 4.16 2.76 0.12
N PHE A 66 4.56 1.91 1.07
CA PHE A 66 5.21 2.33 2.30
C PHE A 66 6.54 3.05 2.03
N HIS A 67 7.40 2.48 1.20
CA HIS A 67 8.69 3.09 0.86
C HIS A 67 8.53 4.46 0.16
N LYS A 68 7.60 4.55 -0.80
CA LYS A 68 7.29 5.80 -1.51
C LYS A 68 6.77 6.87 -0.55
N GLN A 69 5.94 6.48 0.43
CA GLN A 69 5.43 7.39 1.44
C GLN A 69 6.50 7.80 2.44
N GLN A 70 7.37 6.89 2.88
CA GLN A 70 8.48 7.21 3.77
C GLN A 70 9.46 8.20 3.15
N LEU A 71 9.73 8.06 1.84
CA LEU A 71 10.50 9.07 1.10
C LEU A 71 9.74 10.41 1.10
N SER A 72 8.45 10.41 0.78
CA SER A 72 7.65 11.64 0.76
C SER A 72 7.49 12.28 2.15
N SER A 73 7.49 11.49 3.23
CA SER A 73 7.39 11.97 4.61
C SER A 73 8.73 12.48 5.12
N SER A 74 9.86 11.87 4.78
CA SER A 74 11.19 12.39 5.16
C SER A 74 11.47 13.76 4.52
N PHE A 75 10.96 14.01 3.30
CA PHE A 75 10.96 15.35 2.71
C PHE A 75 10.05 16.34 3.46
N ALA A 76 8.92 15.89 4.00
CA ALA A 76 7.95 16.72 4.72
C ALA A 76 8.31 16.95 6.21
N GLU A 77 8.96 15.98 6.86
CA GLU A 77 9.40 16.02 8.24
C GLU A 77 10.45 17.13 8.43
N ASN A 78 11.32 17.37 7.45
CA ASN A 78 12.32 18.43 7.53
C ASN A 78 11.74 19.87 7.57
N ALA A 79 10.48 20.08 7.16
CA ALA A 79 9.81 21.37 7.22
C ALA A 79 8.79 21.46 8.36
N LEU A 80 7.91 20.46 8.49
CA LEU A 80 6.81 20.49 9.45
C LEU A 80 7.22 20.12 10.88
N VAL A 81 8.20 19.22 11.05
CA VAL A 81 8.70 18.87 12.38
C VAL A 81 9.56 19.99 12.93
N ARG A 82 10.26 20.75 12.08
CA ARG A 82 10.96 21.98 12.50
C ARG A 82 9.98 23.05 12.99
N GLU A 83 8.93 23.34 12.24
CA GLU A 83 7.92 24.30 12.68
C GLU A 83 7.21 23.87 13.97
N LEU A 84 6.91 22.57 14.12
CA LEU A 84 6.31 22.07 15.36
C LEU A 84 7.28 22.07 16.55
N ILE A 85 8.58 21.83 16.34
CA ILE A 85 9.61 21.94 17.39
C ILE A 85 9.82 23.41 17.78
N ASP A 86 9.77 24.36 16.84
CA ASP A 86 9.87 25.80 17.13
C ASP A 86 8.63 26.33 17.86
N ILE A 87 7.44 25.78 17.60
CA ILE A 87 6.18 26.16 18.28
C ILE A 87 6.06 25.54 19.68
N LEU A 88 6.57 24.32 19.89
CA LEU A 88 6.52 23.63 21.19
C LEU A 88 7.77 23.87 22.07
N GLY A 89 8.84 24.43 21.49
CA GLY A 89 10.10 24.75 22.16
C GLY A 89 10.26 26.23 22.56
N ALA A 90 9.23 27.06 22.37
CA ALA A 90 9.16 28.47 22.75
C ALA A 90 8.24 28.71 23.95
#